data_AF-A0A926PLS4-F1
#
_entry.id   AF-A0A926PLS4-F1
#
_cell.length_a   1.000
_cell.length_b   1.000
_cell.length_c   1.000
_cell.angle_alpha   90.00
_cell.angle_beta   90.00
_cell.angle_gamma   90.00
#
_symmetry.space_group_name_H-M   'P 1'
#
loop_
_entity.id
_entity.type
_entity.pdbx_description
1 polymer ?
#
loop_
_entity_poly.entity_id
_entity_poly.type
_entity_poly.pdbx_seq_one_letter_code
_entity_poly.pdbx_strand_id
1 'polypeptide(L)'
;MPYVLIAFGRPKGRRGAYRQWEEEDIPVQVVFDILSPSNTGEEMSSKFEFYQTYGVEEYYLYNPYRNDLTGWIRRGSALSEIQQINGWISPRLGIRFELTFQDFVIYRPDGDRFLSPVELKRLADQERQRVEQERQRADRLAEYLRSMRIDPDQIPD
;
A
#
# COMPACT_ATOMS: atom_id res chain seq x y z
N MET A 1 15.77 12.46 5.15
CA MET A 1 14.46 12.66 4.48
C MET A 1 13.65 11.39 4.61
N PRO A 2 12.32 11.50 4.78
CA PRO A 2 11.47 10.33 4.87
C PRO A 2 11.22 9.64 3.54
N TYR A 3 10.79 8.38 3.59
CA TYR A 3 10.46 7.61 2.38
C TYR A 3 9.06 7.92 1.89
N VAL A 4 8.07 7.99 2.79
CA VAL A 4 6.69 8.30 2.44
C VAL A 4 6.10 9.28 3.44
N LEU A 5 5.45 10.31 2.93
CA LEU A 5 4.68 11.29 3.70
C LEU A 5 3.25 11.32 3.19
N ILE A 6 2.30 11.32 4.13
CA ILE A 6 0.87 11.43 3.83
C ILE A 6 0.31 12.64 4.56
N ALA A 7 -0.22 13.58 3.76
CA ALA A 7 -0.88 14.79 4.22
C ALA A 7 -2.36 14.77 3.79
N PHE A 8 -3.27 14.67 4.75
CA PHE A 8 -4.72 14.75 4.52
C PHE A 8 -5.19 16.19 4.39
N GLY A 9 -6.30 16.40 3.68
CA GLY A 9 -6.84 17.74 3.47
C GLY A 9 -6.02 18.63 2.52
N ARG A 10 -4.98 18.09 1.87
CA ARG A 10 -4.18 18.79 0.86
C ARG A 10 -4.51 18.31 -0.55
N PRO A 11 -4.54 19.21 -1.55
CA PRO A 11 -4.71 18.81 -2.93
C PRO A 11 -3.53 17.97 -3.43
N LYS A 12 -3.82 17.06 -4.37
CA LYS A 12 -2.77 16.31 -5.07
C LYS A 12 -1.94 17.27 -5.91
N GLY A 13 -0.62 17.12 -5.85
CA GLY A 13 0.30 17.99 -6.57
C GLY A 13 1.73 17.49 -6.45
N ARG A 14 2.55 17.78 -7.47
CA ARG A 14 3.98 17.49 -7.44
C ARG A 14 4.67 18.46 -6.49
N ARG A 15 5.50 17.92 -5.60
CA ARG A 15 6.27 18.69 -4.62
C ARG A 15 7.70 18.16 -4.60
N GLY A 16 8.68 19.07 -4.54
CA GLY A 16 10.08 18.69 -4.31
C GLY A 16 10.34 18.35 -2.84
N ALA A 17 9.64 19.01 -1.93
CA ALA A 17 9.62 18.75 -0.50
C ALA A 17 8.26 19.17 0.07
N TYR A 18 7.84 18.56 1.18
CA TYR A 18 6.68 19.04 1.94
C TYR A 18 7.12 20.22 2.82
N ARG A 19 6.53 21.40 2.61
CA ARG A 19 6.82 22.61 3.37
C ARG A 19 5.53 23.08 4.02
N GLN A 20 5.41 22.88 5.33
CA GLN A 20 4.16 23.09 6.07
C GLN A 20 3.56 24.50 5.86
N TRP A 21 4.39 25.54 5.80
CA TRP A 21 3.94 26.92 5.55
C TRP A 21 3.37 27.16 4.15
N GLU A 22 3.61 26.26 3.19
CA GLU A 22 3.00 26.28 1.86
C GLU A 22 1.74 25.38 1.79
N GLU A 23 1.39 24.72 2.89
CA GLU A 23 0.34 23.71 2.97
C GLU A 23 -0.74 24.09 4.00
N GLU A 24 -1.01 25.39 4.14
CA GLU A 24 -1.98 25.95 5.11
C GLU A 24 -1.67 25.52 6.55
N ASP A 25 -0.39 25.41 6.86
CA ASP A 25 0.14 24.96 8.14
C ASP A 25 -0.32 23.57 8.58
N ILE A 26 -0.82 22.76 7.64
CA ILE A 26 -1.21 21.38 7.90
C ILE A 26 0.06 20.52 8.02
N PRO A 27 0.32 19.88 9.18
CA PRO A 27 1.46 18.99 9.32
C PRO A 27 1.24 17.71 8.51
N VAL A 28 2.32 17.01 8.23
CA VAL A 28 2.22 15.62 7.78
C VAL A 28 1.58 14.80 8.89
N GLN A 29 0.52 14.05 8.61
CA GLN A 29 -0.14 13.22 9.63
C GLN A 29 0.46 11.82 9.71
N VAL A 30 0.89 11.22 8.60
CA VAL A 30 1.46 9.86 8.60
C VAL A 30 2.80 9.83 7.89
N VAL A 31 3.78 9.19 8.52
CA VAL A 31 5.15 9.06 8.02
C VAL A 31 5.57 7.59 7.98
N PHE A 32 6.19 7.17 6.88
CA PHE A 32 6.92 5.90 6.81
C PHE A 32 8.40 6.16 6.50
N ASP A 33 9.26 5.59 7.35
CA ASP A 33 10.70 5.50 7.12
C ASP A 33 11.11 4.03 6.95
N ILE A 34 12.05 3.81 6.04
CA ILE A 34 12.61 2.49 5.75
C ILE A 34 14.10 2.57 6.06
N LEU A 35 14.61 1.75 6.97
CA LEU A 35 16.03 1.77 7.32
C LEU A 35 16.88 1.30 6.15
N SER A 36 17.92 2.08 5.85
CA SER A 36 19.03 1.71 5.00
C SER A 36 20.30 1.46 5.84
N PRO A 37 21.33 0.78 5.28
CA PRO A 37 22.58 0.53 5.98
C PRO A 37 23.35 1.81 6.31
N SER A 38 23.04 2.92 5.63
CA SER A 38 23.68 4.22 5.85
C SER A 38 23.00 5.07 6.91
N ASN A 39 21.82 4.67 7.40
CA ASN A 39 21.14 5.43 8.46
C ASN A 39 21.88 5.27 9.79
N THR A 40 22.04 6.38 10.50
CA THR A 40 22.65 6.40 11.84
C THR A 40 21.57 6.52 12.92
N GLY A 41 21.88 6.03 14.13
CA GLY A 41 20.99 6.20 15.27
C GLY A 41 20.68 7.68 15.57
N GLU A 42 21.68 8.56 15.45
CA GLU A 42 21.52 10.00 15.65
C GLU A 42 20.58 10.64 14.62
N GLU A 43 20.68 10.25 13.34
CA GLU A 43 19.74 10.71 12.31
C GLU A 43 18.30 10.28 12.66
N MET A 44 18.13 9.03 13.07
CA MET A 44 16.80 8.48 13.37
C MET A 44 16.19 9.09 14.64
N SER A 45 16.99 9.32 15.69
CA SER A 45 16.55 10.05 16.88
C SER A 45 16.14 11.48 16.55
N SER A 46 16.93 12.18 15.72
CA SER A 46 16.60 13.55 15.30
C SER A 46 15.30 13.62 14.49
N LYS A 47 15.05 12.62 13.62
CA LYS A 47 13.79 12.51 12.89
C LYS A 47 12.61 12.25 13.83
N PHE A 48 12.77 11.34 14.79
CA PHE A 48 11.73 11.04 15.75
C PHE A 48 11.31 12.29 16.53
N GLU A 49 12.28 13.04 17.06
CA GLU A 49 12.03 14.30 17.78
C GLU A 49 11.36 15.35 16.89
N PHE A 50 11.77 15.44 15.62
CA PHE A 50 11.11 16.29 14.63
C PHE A 50 9.63 15.89 14.47
N TYR A 51 9.34 14.62 14.20
CA TYR A 51 7.96 14.15 14.02
C TYR A 51 7.11 14.34 15.29
N GLN A 52 7.70 14.11 16.47
CA GLN A 52 7.06 14.36 17.76
C GLN A 52 6.67 15.83 17.90
N THR A 53 7.61 16.74 17.61
CA THR A 53 7.44 18.19 17.74
C THR A 53 6.41 18.75 16.74
N TYR A 54 6.45 18.31 15.48
CA TYR A 54 5.66 18.90 14.38
C TYR A 54 4.34 18.17 14.11
N GLY A 55 3.77 17.49 15.11
CA GLY A 55 2.38 17.06 15.05
C GLY A 55 2.10 15.80 14.22
N VAL A 56 3.12 15.03 13.80
CA VAL A 56 2.91 13.74 13.12
C VAL A 56 2.07 12.82 13.99
N GLU A 57 1.01 12.26 13.43
CA GLU A 57 0.04 11.46 14.19
C GLU A 57 0.39 9.98 14.22
N GLU A 58 0.98 9.48 13.13
CA GLU A 58 1.43 8.11 12.99
C GLU A 58 2.82 8.09 12.35
N TYR A 59 3.75 7.39 12.98
CA TYR A 59 5.09 7.19 12.46
C TYR A 59 5.42 5.71 12.43
N TYR A 60 5.87 5.22 11.28
CA TYR A 60 6.22 3.81 11.08
C TYR A 60 7.65 3.71 10.56
N LEU A 61 8.47 2.91 11.23
CA LEU A 61 9.85 2.64 10.87
C LEU A 61 10.01 1.16 10.55
N TYR A 62 10.32 0.84 9.30
CA TYR A 62 10.53 -0.51 8.84
C TYR A 62 12.01 -0.82 8.62
N ASN A 63 12.49 -1.93 9.18
CA ASN A 63 13.82 -2.48 8.94
C ASN A 63 13.73 -3.70 8.01
N PRO A 64 14.05 -3.54 6.70
CA PRO A 64 13.96 -4.66 5.75
C PRO A 64 15.01 -5.74 6.00
N TYR A 65 16.11 -5.45 6.70
CA TYR A 65 17.19 -6.41 6.95
C TYR A 65 16.87 -7.39 8.08
N ARG A 66 15.95 -6.99 8.97
CA ARG A 66 15.50 -7.82 10.10
C ARG A 66 14.03 -8.22 9.99
N ASN A 67 13.33 -7.76 8.96
CA ASN A 67 11.88 -7.84 8.80
C ASN A 67 11.16 -7.39 10.08
N ASP A 68 11.48 -6.17 10.53
CA ASP A 68 11.01 -5.61 11.79
C ASP A 68 10.32 -4.27 11.54
N LEU A 69 9.18 -4.06 12.20
CA LEU A 69 8.38 -2.84 12.07
C LEU A 69 8.18 -2.26 13.46
N THR A 70 8.62 -1.03 13.68
CA THR A 70 8.27 -0.27 14.87
C THR A 70 7.30 0.84 14.46
N GLY A 71 6.29 1.09 15.29
CA GLY A 71 5.31 2.13 15.03
C GLY A 71 5.05 2.96 16.27
N TRP A 72 4.69 4.22 16.06
CA TRP A 72 4.27 5.15 17.10
C TRP A 72 2.98 5.84 16.69
N ILE A 73 2.09 6.01 17.66
CA ILE A 73 0.85 6.77 17.51
C ILE A 73 0.84 7.93 18.48
N ARG A 74 0.38 9.09 18.02
CA ARG A 74 0.25 10.28 18.84
C ARG A 74 -0.85 10.10 19.88
N ARG A 75 -0.50 10.32 21.14
CA ARG A 75 -1.40 10.36 22.29
C ARG A 75 -1.17 11.69 23.01
N GLY A 76 -2.12 12.62 22.86
CA GLY A 76 -1.92 14.01 23.30
C GLY A 76 -0.78 14.66 22.54
N SER A 77 0.24 15.14 23.25
CA SER A 77 1.39 15.85 22.67
C SER A 77 2.56 14.94 22.26
N ALA A 78 2.52 13.64 22.57
CA ALA A 78 3.67 12.75 22.39
C ALA A 78 3.37 11.57 21.46
N LEU A 79 4.39 11.15 20.70
CA LEU A 79 4.39 9.88 19.99
C LEU A 79 4.65 8.75 20.99
N SER A 80 3.70 7.82 21.09
CA SER A 80 3.77 6.65 21.96
C SER A 80 3.94 5.39 21.14
N GLU A 81 4.89 4.53 21.51
CA GLU A 81 5.16 3.29 20.79
C GLU A 81 3.95 2.34 20.82
N ILE A 82 3.65 1.75 19.67
CA ILE A 82 2.60 0.76 19.49
C ILE A 82 3.15 -0.59 19.94
N GLN A 83 2.68 -1.06 21.10
CA GLN A 83 3.17 -2.31 21.71
C GLN A 83 2.90 -3.56 20.85
N GLN A 84 1.74 -3.61 20.18
CA GLN A 84 1.36 -4.72 19.29
C GLN A 84 1.23 -4.20 17.87
N ILE A 85 2.36 -4.15 17.16
CA ILE A 85 2.42 -3.63 15.78
C ILE A 85 2.00 -4.67 14.74
N ASN A 86 2.23 -5.96 15.01
CA ASN A 86 1.77 -7.03 14.12
C ASN A 86 0.25 -7.18 14.24
N GLY A 87 -0.47 -7.03 13.13
CA GLY A 87 -1.93 -6.94 13.08
C GLY A 87 -2.48 -5.52 13.28
N TRP A 88 -1.62 -4.51 13.48
CA TRP A 88 -2.05 -3.13 13.68
C TRP A 88 -2.78 -2.57 12.45
N ILE A 89 -3.85 -1.81 12.67
CA ILE A 89 -4.57 -1.08 11.63
C ILE A 89 -4.30 0.40 11.85
N SER A 90 -3.71 1.08 10.85
CA SER A 90 -3.50 2.52 10.87
C SER A 90 -4.85 3.25 10.99
N PRO A 91 -5.07 4.08 12.03
CA PRO A 91 -6.32 4.82 12.18
C PRO A 91 -6.61 5.80 11.04
N ARG A 92 -5.59 6.46 10.48
CA ARG A 92 -5.75 7.40 9.36
C ARG A 92 -5.90 6.73 8.02
N LEU A 93 -5.20 5.61 7.78
CA LEU A 93 -5.14 4.98 6.47
C LEU A 93 -6.10 3.80 6.32
N GLY A 94 -6.52 3.17 7.42
CA GLY A 94 -7.32 1.95 7.42
C GLY A 94 -6.57 0.71 6.91
N ILE A 95 -5.26 0.79 6.67
CA ILE A 95 -4.43 -0.33 6.22
C ILE A 95 -3.95 -1.16 7.40
N ARG A 96 -3.84 -2.47 7.23
CA ARG A 96 -3.38 -3.41 8.25
C ARG A 96 -1.97 -3.90 7.97
N PHE A 97 -1.14 -3.95 9.01
CA PHE A 97 0.23 -4.47 8.96
C PHE A 97 0.29 -5.91 9.42
N GLU A 98 0.99 -6.76 8.69
CA GLU A 98 1.22 -8.15 9.06
C GLU A 98 2.69 -8.51 8.81
N LEU A 99 3.40 -8.78 9.89
CA LEU A 99 4.74 -9.37 9.84
C LEU A 99 4.59 -10.88 9.85
N THR A 100 5.03 -11.50 8.77
CA THR A 100 5.22 -12.95 8.66
C THR A 100 6.68 -13.30 8.97
N PHE A 101 7.05 -14.57 8.95
CA PHE A 101 8.45 -14.97 9.15
C PHE A 101 9.40 -14.43 8.07
N GLN A 102 8.91 -14.20 6.85
CA GLN A 102 9.74 -13.81 5.69
C GLN A 102 9.46 -12.39 5.22
N ASP A 103 8.20 -11.96 5.29
CA ASP A 103 7.73 -10.77 4.62
C ASP A 103 6.97 -9.84 5.57
N PHE A 104 7.04 -8.54 5.24
CA PHE A 104 6.11 -7.54 5.73
C PHE A 104 5.00 -7.34 4.69
N VAL A 105 3.77 -7.70 5.06
CA VAL A 105 2.58 -7.62 4.21
C VAL A 105 1.69 -6.48 4.71
N ILE A 106 1.20 -5.67 3.76
CA ILE A 106 0.21 -4.63 4.02
C ILE A 106 -1.10 -5.06 3.38
N TYR A 107 -2.20 -4.95 4.13
CA TYR A 107 -3.54 -5.15 3.61
C TYR A 107 -4.26 -3.81 3.49
N ARG A 108 -4.98 -3.66 2.39
CA ARG A 108 -5.89 -2.54 2.12
C ARG A 108 -7.08 -2.58 3.08
N PRO A 109 -7.84 -1.47 3.19
CA PRO A 109 -9.05 -1.44 4.02
C PRO A 109 -10.12 -2.46 3.61
N ASP A 110 -10.11 -2.90 2.35
CA ASP A 110 -11.02 -3.94 1.82
C ASP A 110 -10.59 -5.38 2.17
N GLY A 111 -9.43 -5.55 2.80
CA GLY A 111 -8.90 -6.85 3.21
C GLY A 111 -8.00 -7.52 2.18
N ASP A 112 -7.80 -6.95 1.00
CA ASP A 112 -6.86 -7.48 0.01
C ASP A 112 -5.42 -7.04 0.30
N ARG A 113 -4.45 -7.84 -0.11
CA ARG A 113 -3.03 -7.47 0.00
C ARG A 113 -2.68 -6.35 -0.99
N PHE A 114 -1.80 -5.44 -0.56
CA PHE A 114 -1.06 -4.61 -1.51
C PHE A 114 -0.13 -5.51 -2.33
N LEU A 115 -0.30 -5.46 -3.65
CA LEU A 115 0.52 -6.21 -4.59
C LEU A 115 1.66 -5.32 -5.10
N SER A 116 2.85 -5.91 -5.23
CA SER A 116 3.97 -5.28 -5.92
C SER A 116 3.64 -5.04 -7.39
N PRO A 117 4.32 -4.10 -8.08
CA PRO A 117 4.15 -3.90 -9.53
C PRO A 117 4.37 -5.19 -10.35
N VAL A 118 5.24 -6.07 -9.88
CA VAL A 118 5.51 -7.37 -10.53
C VAL A 118 4.33 -8.32 -10.36
N GLU A 119 3.77 -8.43 -9.15
CA GLU A 119 2.57 -9.24 -8.90
C GLU A 119 1.36 -8.70 -9.66
N LEU A 120 1.16 -7.37 -9.69
CA LEU A 120 0.09 -6.73 -10.46
C LEU A 120 0.18 -7.06 -11.95
N LYS A 121 1.39 -6.95 -12.53
CA LYS A 121 1.61 -7.32 -13.93
C LYS A 121 1.30 -8.78 -14.17
N ARG A 122 1.76 -9.67 -13.30
CA ARG A 122 1.51 -11.12 -13.42
C ARG A 122 0.01 -11.44 -13.37
N LEU A 123 -0.75 -10.80 -12.47
CA LEU A 123 -2.19 -10.97 -12.38
C LEU A 123 -2.87 -10.50 -13.67
N ALA A 124 -2.51 -9.31 -14.16
CA ALA A 124 -3.07 -8.77 -15.40
C ALA A 124 -2.76 -9.65 -16.63
N ASP A 125 -1.55 -10.21 -16.71
CA ASP A 125 -1.17 -11.11 -17.80
C ASP A 125 -1.96 -12.43 -17.73
N GLN A 126 -2.17 -12.99 -16.53
CA GLN A 126 -3.00 -14.18 -16.33
C GLN A 126 -4.46 -13.95 -16.72
N GLU A 127 -5.02 -12.80 -16.36
CA GLU A 127 -6.41 -12.45 -16.67
C GLU A 127 -6.60 -12.27 -18.17
N ARG A 128 -5.65 -11.60 -18.86
CA ARG A 128 -5.64 -11.51 -20.33
C ARG A 128 -5.60 -12.88 -20.99
N GLN A 129 -4.76 -13.80 -20.50
CA GLN A 129 -4.69 -15.16 -21.03
C GLN A 129 -6.00 -15.93 -20.83
N ARG A 130 -6.68 -15.75 -19.70
CA ARG A 130 -7.98 -16.40 -19.44
C ARG A 130 -9.06 -15.89 -20.39
N VAL A 131 -9.19 -14.57 -20.54
CA VAL A 131 -10.16 -13.95 -21.45
C VAL A 131 -9.91 -14.41 -22.89
N GLU A 132 -8.64 -14.49 -23.31
CA GLU A 132 -8.29 -14.96 -24.65
C GLU A 132 -8.63 -16.46 -24.85
N GLN A 133 -8.34 -17.30 -23.85
CA GLN A 133 -8.70 -18.72 -23.91
C GLN A 133 -10.21 -18.95 -23.94
N GLU A 134 -10.98 -18.16 -23.17
CA GLU A 134 -12.44 -18.21 -23.19
C GLU A 134 -13.01 -17.77 -24.54
N ARG A 135 -12.48 -16.69 -25.12
CA ARG A 135 -12.85 -16.25 -26.47
C ARG A 135 -12.58 -17.34 -27.52
N GLN A 136 -11.38 -17.91 -27.53
CA GLN A 136 -11.04 -18.98 -28.49
C GLN A 136 -11.91 -20.23 -28.29
N ARG A 137 -12.32 -20.54 -27.06
CA ARG A 137 -13.26 -21.64 -26.79
C ARG A 137 -14.66 -21.32 -27.30
N ALA A 138 -15.15 -20.10 -27.04
CA ALA A 138 -16.44 -19.63 -27.52
C ALA A 138 -16.50 -19.61 -29.06
N ASP A 139 -15.45 -19.10 -29.71
CA ASP A 139 -15.35 -19.05 -31.18
C ASP A 139 -15.36 -20.46 -31.78
N ARG A 140 -14.55 -21.39 -31.25
CA ARG A 140 -14.54 -22.79 -31.70
C ARG A 140 -15.89 -23.48 -31.50
N LEU A 141 -16.57 -23.20 -30.38
CA LEU A 141 -17.89 -23.77 -30.12
C LEU A 141 -18.94 -23.19 -31.08
N ALA A 142 -18.90 -21.87 -31.31
CA ALA A 142 -19.79 -21.21 -32.27
C ALA A 142 -19.58 -21.73 -33.69
N GLU A 143 -18.34 -21.92 -34.13
CA GLU A 143 -18.02 -22.55 -35.43
C GLU A 143 -18.54 -23.99 -35.51
N TYR A 144 -18.37 -24.78 -34.45
CA TYR A 144 -18.88 -26.15 -34.39
C TYR A 144 -20.41 -26.20 -34.47
N LEU A 145 -21.12 -25.34 -33.72
CA LEU A 145 -22.57 -25.22 -33.77
C LEU A 145 -23.06 -24.84 -35.17
N ARG A 146 -22.41 -23.83 -35.80
CA ARG A 146 -22.71 -23.43 -37.18
C ARG A 146 -22.48 -24.57 -38.18
N SER A 147 -21.46 -25.40 -37.97
CA SER A 147 -21.20 -26.60 -38.80
C SER A 147 -22.34 -27.63 -38.72
N MET A 148 -23.02 -27.69 -37.58
CA MET A 148 -24.23 -28.50 -37.36
C MET A 148 -25.52 -27.79 -37.79
N ARG A 149 -25.42 -26.61 -38.43
CA ARG A 149 -26.54 -25.73 -38.79
C ARG A 149 -27.37 -25.25 -37.60
N ILE A 150 -26.78 -25.21 -36.42
CA ILE A 150 -27.35 -24.60 -35.23
C ILE A 150 -26.81 -23.18 -35.16
N ASP A 151 -27.69 -22.18 -35.09
CA ASP A 151 -27.28 -20.79 -34.91
C ASP A 151 -26.95 -20.55 -33.42
N PRO A 152 -25.68 -20.32 -33.06
CA PRO A 152 -25.27 -20.12 -31.67
C PRO A 152 -25.93 -18.88 -31.03
N ASP A 153 -26.36 -17.90 -31.82
CA ASP A 153 -26.98 -16.66 -31.33
C ASP A 153 -28.50 -16.80 -31.05
N GLN A 154 -29.06 -17.99 -31.31
CA GLN A 154 -30.49 -18.33 -31.13
C GLN A 154 -30.71 -19.48 -30.13
N ILE A 155 -29.67 -19.88 -29.38
CA ILE A 155 -29.80 -20.91 -28.34
C ILE A 155 -30.47 -20.28 -27.12
N PRO A 156 -31.58 -20.84 -26.60
CA PRO A 156 -32.20 -20.35 -25.36
C PRO A 156 -31.27 -20.54 -24.16
N ASP A 157 -31.35 -19.63 -23.17
CA ASP A 157 -30.66 -19.72 -21.87
C ASP A 157 -30.99 -21.02 -21.10
#